data_AF-A0A847ZV08-F1
#
_entry.id   AF-A0A847ZV08-F1
#
_cell.length_a   1.000
_cell.length_b   1.000
_cell.length_c   1.000
_cell.angle_alpha   90.00
_cell.angle_beta   90.00
_cell.angle_gamma   90.00
#
_symmetry.space_group_name_H-M   'P 1'
#
loop_
_entity.id
_entity.type
_entity.pdbx_description
1 polymer ?
#
loop_
_entity_poly.entity_id
_entity_poly.type
_entity_poly.pdbx_seq_one_letter_code
_entity_poly.pdbx_strand_id
1 'polypeptide(L)'
;LVFGGSQGARFFSDLMPGVAAALPESLRKRLVITQQCREEDMQRTAEAYRASGIRTEINPFFMDLPQRMAASHLVVCRSGASSIAELGVVGRPAVLVPLPHALDNDQLRNAESFEAAGAGWLRPQSGIEADGFAAFLAGLLSKPEGLKEAAGAALRHGKPDAARRLADLLQSIMAR
;
A
#
# COMPACT_ATOMS: atom_id res chain seq x y z
N LEU A 1 1.97 -6.39 -2.35
CA LEU A 1 2.72 -6.09 -1.10
C LEU A 1 1.79 -5.42 -0.10
N VAL A 2 1.85 -5.80 1.17
CA VAL A 2 1.10 -5.19 2.27
C VAL A 2 2.06 -4.66 3.34
N PHE A 3 1.97 -3.40 3.75
CA PHE A 3 2.83 -2.89 4.83
C PHE A 3 2.25 -1.70 5.60
N GLY A 4 2.66 -1.55 6.86
CA GLY A 4 2.14 -0.53 7.78
C GLY A 4 2.96 0.76 7.88
N GLY A 5 4.16 0.78 7.29
CA GLY A 5 5.19 1.78 7.56
C GLY A 5 6.24 1.22 8.53
N SER A 6 7.10 2.09 9.08
CA SER A 6 8.28 1.66 9.86
C SER A 6 7.96 0.78 11.08
N GLN A 7 6.80 0.95 11.72
CA GLN A 7 6.41 0.18 12.91
C GLN A 7 5.51 -1.03 12.62
N GLY A 8 5.18 -1.28 11.34
CA GLY A 8 4.11 -2.17 10.97
C GLY A 8 2.74 -1.74 11.52
N ALA A 9 1.67 -2.27 10.93
CA ALA A 9 0.32 -1.99 11.38
C ALA A 9 -0.39 -3.30 11.72
N ARG A 10 -0.62 -3.54 13.01
CA ARG A 10 -1.42 -4.67 13.53
C ARG A 10 -2.75 -4.80 12.80
N PHE A 11 -3.36 -3.67 12.43
CA PHE A 11 -4.56 -3.62 11.60
C PHE A 11 -4.48 -4.51 10.35
N PHE A 12 -3.36 -4.51 9.60
CA PHE A 12 -3.23 -5.36 8.41
C PHE A 12 -3.04 -6.84 8.78
N SER A 13 -2.43 -7.14 9.92
CA SER A 13 -2.32 -8.50 10.46
C SER A 13 -3.67 -9.09 10.87
N ASP A 14 -4.60 -8.24 11.29
CA ASP A 14 -5.99 -8.60 11.62
C ASP A 14 -6.85 -8.73 10.38
N LEU A 15 -6.79 -7.74 9.48
CA LEU A 15 -7.68 -7.64 8.33
C LEU A 15 -7.33 -8.65 7.22
N MET A 16 -6.07 -8.66 6.78
CA MET A 16 -5.71 -9.26 5.50
C MET A 16 -5.86 -10.78 5.43
N PRO A 17 -5.68 -11.57 6.51
CA PRO A 17 -6.00 -12.99 6.46
C PRO A 17 -7.49 -13.28 6.21
N GLY A 18 -8.39 -12.50 6.81
CA GLY A 18 -9.83 -12.61 6.56
C GLY A 18 -10.17 -12.25 5.11
N VAL A 19 -9.58 -11.17 4.61
CA VAL A 19 -9.69 -10.76 3.20
C VAL A 19 -9.22 -11.90 2.27
N ALA A 20 -8.06 -12.48 2.57
CA ALA A 20 -7.50 -13.58 1.81
C ALA A 20 -8.42 -14.80 1.77
N ALA A 21 -9.04 -15.16 2.90
CA ALA A 21 -9.99 -16.27 2.96
C ALA A 21 -11.27 -16.01 2.16
N ALA A 22 -11.76 -14.77 2.15
CA ALA A 22 -12.98 -14.35 1.45
C ALA A 22 -12.79 -14.17 -0.08
N LEU A 23 -11.55 -14.16 -0.58
CA LEU A 23 -11.31 -14.04 -2.02
C LEU A 23 -11.74 -15.31 -2.78
N PRO A 24 -12.28 -15.14 -4.01
CA PRO A 24 -12.55 -16.27 -4.92
C PRO A 24 -11.34 -17.18 -5.08
N GLU A 25 -11.56 -18.49 -5.10
CA GLU A 25 -10.49 -19.50 -5.19
C GLU A 25 -9.58 -19.28 -6.42
N SER A 26 -10.15 -18.86 -7.55
CA SER A 26 -9.42 -18.55 -8.77
C SER A 26 -8.40 -17.42 -8.59
N LEU A 27 -8.68 -16.44 -7.74
CA LEU A 27 -7.75 -15.38 -7.37
C LEU A 27 -6.74 -15.89 -6.33
N ARG A 28 -7.19 -16.60 -5.29
CA ARG A 28 -6.32 -17.14 -4.23
C ARG A 28 -5.14 -17.95 -4.80
N LYS A 29 -5.41 -18.83 -5.78
CA LYS A 29 -4.40 -19.66 -6.46
C LYS A 29 -3.34 -18.87 -7.23
N ARG A 30 -3.64 -17.64 -7.66
CA ARG A 30 -2.76 -16.79 -8.48
C ARG A 30 -2.06 -15.71 -7.67
N LEU A 31 -2.55 -15.42 -6.47
CA LEU A 31 -2.02 -14.36 -5.61
C LEU A 31 -0.79 -14.83 -4.83
N VAL A 32 0.12 -13.87 -4.64
CA VAL A 32 1.23 -13.96 -3.69
C VAL A 32 1.16 -12.72 -2.82
N ILE A 33 1.09 -12.90 -1.50
CA ILE A 33 1.04 -11.79 -0.55
C ILE A 33 2.35 -11.74 0.23
N THR A 34 3.18 -10.75 -0.08
CA THR A 34 4.26 -10.32 0.81
C THR A 34 3.67 -9.32 1.81
N GLN A 35 3.77 -9.58 3.10
CA GLN A 35 3.23 -8.72 4.17
C GLN A 35 4.29 -8.40 5.23
N GLN A 36 4.44 -7.11 5.53
CA GLN A 36 5.10 -6.67 6.75
C GLN A 36 4.17 -6.91 7.94
N CYS A 37 4.63 -7.65 8.93
CA CYS A 37 3.84 -8.03 10.11
C CYS A 37 4.69 -7.89 11.36
N ARG A 38 4.15 -7.29 12.43
CA ARG A 38 4.86 -7.17 13.71
C ARG A 38 5.26 -8.55 14.23
N GLU A 39 6.40 -8.62 14.92
CA GLU A 39 6.96 -9.90 15.40
C GLU A 39 5.93 -10.69 16.21
N GLU A 40 5.22 -10.01 17.12
CA GLU A 40 4.23 -10.63 17.99
C GLU A 40 2.96 -11.11 17.26
N ASP A 41 2.74 -10.68 16.02
CA ASP A 41 1.58 -11.05 15.19
C ASP A 41 1.94 -12.08 14.11
N MET A 42 3.22 -12.35 13.86
CA MET A 42 3.62 -13.18 12.72
C MET A 42 3.01 -14.58 12.73
N GLN A 43 3.05 -15.27 13.88
CA GLN A 43 2.62 -16.66 13.96
C GLN A 43 1.13 -16.79 13.60
N ARG A 44 0.26 -16.01 14.28
CA ARG A 44 -1.18 -16.05 14.03
C ARG A 44 -1.53 -15.65 12.59
N THR A 45 -0.84 -14.65 12.04
CA THR A 45 -1.09 -14.17 10.68
C THR A 45 -0.66 -15.21 9.65
N ALA A 46 0.48 -15.88 9.87
CA ALA A 46 0.96 -16.96 9.01
C ALA A 46 0.00 -18.17 9.01
N GLU A 47 -0.48 -18.58 10.18
CA GLU A 47 -1.44 -19.67 10.33
C GLU A 47 -2.76 -19.35 9.61
N ALA A 48 -3.30 -18.14 9.80
CA ALA A 48 -4.52 -17.70 9.14
C ALA A 48 -4.36 -17.65 7.61
N TYR A 49 -3.21 -17.18 7.10
CA TYR A 49 -2.94 -17.23 5.66
C TYR A 49 -2.82 -18.65 5.11
N ARG A 50 -2.18 -19.57 5.83
CA ARG A 50 -2.10 -20.98 5.40
C ARG A 50 -3.48 -21.60 5.22
N ALA A 51 -4.42 -21.30 6.12
CA ALA A 51 -5.81 -21.75 6.00
C ALA A 51 -6.52 -21.20 4.74
N SER A 52 -6.12 -20.01 4.26
CA SER A 52 -6.67 -19.42 3.03
C SER A 52 -6.10 -20.03 1.73
N GLY A 53 -5.01 -20.80 1.80
CA GLY A 53 -4.35 -21.39 0.62
C GLY A 53 -3.62 -20.38 -0.28
N ILE A 54 -3.43 -19.14 0.17
CA ILE A 54 -2.63 -18.12 -0.54
C ILE A 54 -1.14 -18.29 -0.18
N ARG A 55 -0.26 -18.18 -1.18
CA ARG A 55 1.19 -18.13 -0.94
C ARG A 55 1.56 -16.81 -0.29
N THR A 56 2.23 -16.87 0.85
CA THR A 56 2.61 -15.67 1.60
C THR A 56 4.07 -15.65 2.01
N GLU A 57 4.61 -14.45 2.11
CA GLU A 57 5.90 -14.15 2.72
C GLU A 57 5.65 -13.09 3.79
N ILE A 58 6.02 -13.39 5.03
CA ILE A 58 5.72 -12.55 6.19
C ILE A 58 7.01 -12.27 6.93
N ASN A 59 7.28 -10.99 7.24
CA ASN A 59 8.48 -10.56 7.94
C ASN A 59 8.20 -9.28 8.75
N PRO A 60 8.81 -9.06 9.93
CA PRO A 60 8.80 -7.76 10.61
C PRO A 60 9.32 -6.61 9.76
N PHE A 61 10.34 -6.87 8.94
CA PHE A 61 11.00 -5.83 8.18
C PHE A 61 11.55 -6.33 6.85
N PHE A 62 11.46 -5.49 5.82
CA PHE A 62 12.05 -5.75 4.51
C PHE A 62 13.06 -4.65 4.20
N MET A 63 14.35 -5.01 4.15
CA MET A 63 15.43 -4.07 3.77
C MET A 63 15.30 -3.62 2.30
N ASP A 64 14.66 -4.45 1.48
CA ASP A 64 14.44 -4.27 0.04
C ASP A 64 12.99 -3.86 -0.27
N LEU A 65 12.33 -3.13 0.64
CA LEU A 65 10.94 -2.69 0.45
C LEU A 65 10.71 -1.94 -0.88
N PRO A 66 11.58 -1.01 -1.33
CA PRO A 66 11.40 -0.34 -2.62
C PRO A 66 11.39 -1.32 -3.81
N GLN A 67 12.26 -2.33 -3.80
CA GLN A 67 12.32 -3.37 -4.83
C GLN A 67 11.05 -4.22 -4.81
N ARG A 68 10.55 -4.58 -3.63
CA ARG A 68 9.29 -5.33 -3.46
C ARG A 68 8.06 -4.53 -3.88
N MET A 69 8.05 -3.23 -3.63
CA MET A 69 7.04 -2.32 -4.18
C MET A 69 7.11 -2.33 -5.70
N ALA A 70 8.28 -2.11 -6.28
CA ALA A 70 8.49 -2.11 -7.73
C ALA A 70 8.17 -3.46 -8.40
N ALA A 71 8.28 -4.59 -7.69
CA ALA A 71 7.89 -5.91 -8.19
C ALA A 71 6.39 -6.25 -8.01
N SER A 72 5.66 -5.44 -7.23
CA SER A 72 4.26 -5.70 -6.93
C SER A 72 3.31 -5.19 -8.02
N HIS A 73 2.19 -5.90 -8.21
CA HIS A 73 1.09 -5.42 -9.06
C HIS A 73 0.21 -4.38 -8.34
N LEU A 74 0.11 -4.51 -7.01
CA LEU A 74 -0.69 -3.65 -6.14
C LEU A 74 -0.04 -3.60 -4.76
N VAL A 75 -0.06 -2.41 -4.16
CA VAL A 75 0.35 -2.18 -2.78
C VAL A 75 -0.87 -1.90 -1.91
N VAL A 76 -0.91 -2.44 -0.69
CA VAL A 76 -1.89 -2.08 0.34
C VAL A 76 -1.11 -1.54 1.53
N CYS A 77 -1.25 -0.25 1.85
CA CYS A 77 -0.42 0.34 2.88
C CYS A 77 -1.05 1.54 3.57
N ARG A 78 -0.39 2.01 4.63
CA ARG A 78 -0.64 3.35 5.18
C ARG A 78 -0.21 4.43 4.18
N SER A 79 -0.79 5.61 4.30
CA SER A 79 -0.52 6.77 3.43
C SER A 79 0.41 7.80 4.09
N GLY A 80 1.50 7.32 4.68
CA GLY A 80 2.60 8.19 5.13
C GLY A 80 3.25 8.90 3.95
N ALA A 81 3.83 10.09 4.20
CA ALA A 81 4.42 10.92 3.15
C ALA A 81 5.49 10.17 2.34
N SER A 82 6.40 9.45 3.02
CA SER A 82 7.42 8.63 2.34
C SER A 82 6.82 7.53 1.50
N SER A 83 5.78 6.83 1.99
CA SER A 83 5.11 5.77 1.23
C SER A 83 4.51 6.31 -0.08
N ILE A 84 3.83 7.46 -0.02
CA ILE A 84 3.26 8.10 -1.23
C ILE A 84 4.36 8.53 -2.19
N ALA A 85 5.43 9.14 -1.69
CA ALA A 85 6.56 9.55 -2.51
C ALA A 85 7.21 8.35 -3.22
N GLU A 86 7.48 7.27 -2.48
CA GLU A 86 8.05 6.04 -3.04
C GLU A 86 7.13 5.41 -4.08
N LEU A 87 5.83 5.25 -3.78
CA LEU A 87 4.83 4.72 -4.72
C LEU A 87 4.78 5.52 -6.02
N GLY A 88 4.83 6.85 -5.91
CA GLY A 88 4.84 7.73 -7.06
C GLY A 88 6.11 7.59 -7.90
N VAL A 89 7.27 7.45 -7.26
CA VAL A 89 8.56 7.27 -7.96
C VAL A 89 8.64 5.89 -8.62
N VAL A 90 8.21 4.81 -7.96
CA VAL A 90 8.22 3.46 -8.55
C VAL A 90 7.07 3.19 -9.51
N GLY A 91 6.10 4.11 -9.61
CA GLY A 91 4.94 4.00 -10.48
C GLY A 91 4.01 2.85 -10.11
N ARG A 92 3.72 2.68 -8.82
CA ARG A 92 2.91 1.54 -8.34
C ARG A 92 1.59 1.99 -7.76
N PRO A 93 0.47 1.36 -8.19
CA PRO A 93 -0.83 1.69 -7.67
C PRO A 93 -0.99 1.15 -6.26
N ALA A 94 -1.79 1.83 -5.44
CA ALA A 94 -1.98 1.46 -4.05
C ALA A 94 -3.43 1.58 -3.58
N VAL A 95 -3.83 0.66 -2.70
CA VAL A 95 -4.96 0.87 -1.79
C VAL A 95 -4.38 1.45 -0.50
N LEU A 96 -4.78 2.68 -0.22
CA LEU A 96 -4.27 3.48 0.87
C LEU A 96 -5.26 3.44 2.04
N VAL A 97 -4.79 2.97 3.18
CA VAL A 97 -5.57 2.93 4.42
C VAL A 97 -4.93 3.88 5.44
N PRO A 98 -5.31 5.17 5.47
CA PRO A 98 -4.74 6.14 6.39
C PRO A 98 -4.82 5.67 7.85
N LEU A 99 -3.80 5.99 8.65
CA LEU A 99 -3.85 5.80 10.09
C LEU A 99 -4.96 6.68 10.69
N PRO A 100 -5.89 6.12 11.48
CA PRO A 100 -6.91 6.92 12.15
C PRO A 100 -6.26 7.90 13.12
N HIS A 101 -6.81 9.12 13.21
CA HIS A 101 -6.32 10.18 14.10
C HIS A 101 -4.83 10.52 13.93
N ALA A 102 -4.27 10.34 12.73
CA ALA A 102 -2.95 10.86 12.42
C ALA A 102 -2.91 12.38 12.73
N LEU A 103 -1.79 12.84 13.29
CA LEU A 103 -1.53 14.26 13.53
C LEU A 103 -1.89 15.05 12.26
N ASP A 104 -2.66 16.12 12.44
CA ASP A 104 -3.13 17.04 11.40
C ASP A 104 -3.89 16.43 10.19
N ASN A 105 -4.37 15.19 10.30
CA ASN A 105 -4.98 14.42 9.20
C ASN A 105 -4.06 14.25 7.96
N ASP A 106 -2.75 14.32 8.14
CA ASP A 106 -1.80 14.33 7.02
C ASP A 106 -1.87 13.06 6.15
N GLN A 107 -2.08 11.89 6.77
CA GLN A 107 -2.22 10.65 6.02
C GLN A 107 -3.49 10.62 5.16
N LEU A 108 -4.58 11.24 5.62
CA LEU A 108 -5.81 11.31 4.83
C LEU A 108 -5.58 12.17 3.59
N ARG A 109 -5.01 13.37 3.76
CA ARG A 109 -4.71 14.31 2.67
C ARG A 109 -3.76 13.72 1.63
N ASN A 110 -2.75 12.98 2.09
CA ASN A 110 -1.84 12.23 1.25
C ASN A 110 -2.58 11.20 0.38
N ALA A 111 -3.52 10.45 0.96
CA ALA A 111 -4.30 9.48 0.23
C ALA A 111 -5.31 10.11 -0.73
N GLU A 112 -5.99 11.18 -0.32
CA GLU A 112 -6.90 11.96 -1.19
C GLU A 112 -6.15 12.51 -2.41
N SER A 113 -4.95 13.06 -2.23
CA SER A 113 -4.15 13.57 -3.33
C SER A 113 -3.73 12.48 -4.31
N PHE A 114 -3.41 11.29 -3.82
CA PHE A 114 -3.03 10.15 -4.64
C PHE A 114 -4.23 9.55 -5.39
N GLU A 115 -5.39 9.42 -4.72
CA GLU A 115 -6.64 8.98 -5.34
C GLU A 115 -7.15 9.98 -6.38
N ALA A 116 -7.11 11.28 -6.09
CA ALA A 116 -7.50 12.33 -7.04
C ALA A 116 -6.65 12.34 -8.31
N ALA A 117 -5.38 11.90 -8.23
CA ALA A 117 -4.53 11.70 -9.40
C ALA A 117 -4.90 10.45 -10.22
N GLY A 118 -5.80 9.60 -9.72
CA GLY A 118 -6.12 8.28 -10.28
C GLY A 118 -5.07 7.22 -9.97
N ALA A 119 -4.14 7.49 -9.04
CA ALA A 119 -2.99 6.63 -8.77
C ALA A 119 -3.30 5.47 -7.81
N GLY A 120 -4.44 5.53 -7.12
CA GLY A 120 -4.81 4.53 -6.13
C GLY A 120 -6.21 4.75 -5.58
N TRP A 121 -6.51 4.07 -4.49
CA TRP A 121 -7.82 4.09 -3.84
C TRP A 121 -7.67 4.36 -2.36
N LEU A 122 -8.40 5.35 -1.85
CA LEU A 122 -8.49 5.65 -0.43
C LEU A 122 -9.54 4.76 0.22
N ARG A 123 -9.14 4.01 1.25
CA ARG A 123 -10.03 3.19 2.08
C ARG A 123 -9.78 3.56 3.54
N PRO A 124 -10.55 4.50 4.12
CA PRO A 124 -10.42 4.84 5.53
C PRO A 124 -10.57 3.60 6.40
N GLN A 125 -9.72 3.44 7.42
CA GLN A 125 -9.73 2.24 8.28
C GLN A 125 -11.10 1.98 8.93
N SER A 126 -11.81 3.04 9.31
CA SER A 126 -13.15 2.96 9.90
C SER A 126 -14.12 2.32 8.91
N GLY A 127 -14.72 1.19 9.28
CA GLY A 127 -15.72 0.50 8.45
C GLY A 127 -15.15 -0.44 7.39
N ILE A 128 -13.83 -0.72 7.41
CA ILE A 128 -13.29 -1.81 6.58
C ILE A 128 -13.58 -3.15 7.26
N GLU A 129 -14.45 -3.92 6.61
CA GLU A 129 -14.69 -5.32 6.93
C GLU A 129 -14.01 -6.23 5.90
N ALA A 130 -13.60 -7.43 6.32
CA ALA A 130 -12.83 -8.36 5.50
C ALA A 130 -13.55 -8.72 4.19
N ASP A 131 -14.85 -9.06 4.24
CA ASP A 131 -15.61 -9.47 3.06
C ASP A 131 -15.79 -8.32 2.05
N GLY A 132 -16.09 -7.12 2.56
CA GLY A 132 -16.23 -5.93 1.72
C GLY A 132 -14.91 -5.56 1.04
N PHE A 133 -13.80 -5.65 1.79
CA PHE A 133 -12.47 -5.39 1.23
C PHE A 133 -12.03 -6.48 0.25
N ALA A 134 -12.40 -7.74 0.48
CA ALA A 134 -12.16 -8.84 -0.45
C ALA A 134 -12.94 -8.65 -1.75
N ALA A 135 -14.21 -8.28 -1.70
CA ALA A 135 -15.02 -7.98 -2.87
C ALA A 135 -14.42 -6.81 -3.69
N PHE A 136 -13.98 -5.75 -2.99
CA PHE A 136 -13.30 -4.63 -3.61
C PHE A 136 -11.99 -5.06 -4.30
N LEU A 137 -11.11 -5.79 -3.61
CA LEU A 137 -9.87 -6.31 -4.20
C LEU A 137 -10.15 -7.25 -5.37
N ALA A 138 -11.14 -8.13 -5.27
CA ALA A 138 -11.52 -9.02 -6.37
C ALA A 138 -11.95 -8.22 -7.62
N GLY A 139 -12.70 -7.14 -7.43
CA GLY A 139 -13.08 -6.22 -8.51
C GLY A 139 -11.87 -5.57 -9.19
N LEU A 140 -10.88 -5.12 -8.40
CA LEU A 140 -9.63 -4.55 -8.92
C LEU A 140 -8.77 -5.58 -9.65
N LEU A 141 -8.54 -6.74 -9.02
CA LEU A 141 -7.65 -7.79 -9.54
C LEU A 141 -8.22 -8.47 -10.78
N SER A 142 -9.52 -8.39 -11.00
CA SER A 142 -10.19 -8.88 -12.22
C SER A 142 -10.04 -7.93 -13.41
N LYS A 143 -9.52 -6.71 -13.20
CA LYS A 143 -9.38 -5.65 -14.23
C LYS A 143 -7.93 -5.18 -14.34
N PRO A 144 -7.04 -5.96 -14.99
CA PRO A 144 -5.61 -5.65 -15.06
C PRO A 144 -5.31 -4.30 -15.74
N GLU A 145 -6.13 -3.87 -16.70
CA GLU A 145 -5.95 -2.57 -17.35
C GLU A 145 -6.16 -1.39 -16.38
N GLY A 146 -7.12 -1.47 -15.46
CA GLY A 146 -7.31 -0.44 -14.44
C GLY A 146 -6.12 -0.31 -13.50
N LEU A 147 -5.45 -1.43 -13.18
CA LEU A 147 -4.21 -1.41 -12.40
C LEU A 147 -3.05 -0.77 -13.19
N LYS A 148 -2.96 -1.00 -14.51
CA LYS A 148 -1.96 -0.36 -15.37
C LYS A 148 -2.18 1.14 -15.50
N GLU A 149 -3.42 1.57 -15.68
CA GLU A 149 -3.77 2.99 -15.74
C GLU A 149 -3.41 3.70 -14.43
N ALA A 150 -3.77 3.10 -13.29
CA ALA A 150 -3.41 3.60 -11.97
C ALA A 150 -1.90 3.62 -11.73
N ALA A 151 -1.16 2.62 -12.22
CA ALA A 151 0.30 2.62 -12.19
C ALA A 151 0.90 3.80 -12.97
N GLY A 152 0.36 4.09 -14.17
CA GLY A 152 0.76 5.24 -14.97
C GLY A 152 0.44 6.57 -14.29
N ALA A 153 -0.71 6.66 -13.61
CA ALA A 153 -1.07 7.81 -12.79
C ALA A 153 -0.14 8.00 -11.58
N ALA A 154 0.20 6.92 -10.89
CA ALA A 154 1.17 6.93 -9.79
C ALA A 154 2.52 7.48 -10.27
N LEU A 155 3.01 7.01 -11.41
CA LEU A 155 4.27 7.48 -11.98
C LEU A 155 4.26 8.99 -12.29
N ARG A 156 3.14 9.52 -12.82
CA ARG A 156 2.97 10.96 -13.07
C ARG A 156 2.83 11.78 -11.79
N HIS A 157 2.32 11.19 -10.71
CA HIS A 157 2.23 11.82 -9.40
C HIS A 157 3.61 11.97 -8.73
N GLY A 158 4.53 11.05 -9.03
CA GLY A 158 5.89 11.06 -8.51
C GLY A 158 6.68 12.33 -8.84
N LYS A 159 7.54 12.75 -7.90
CA LYS A 159 8.47 13.88 -8.06
C LYS A 159 9.91 13.41 -7.81
N PRO A 160 10.52 12.66 -8.76
CA PRO A 160 11.84 12.05 -8.56
C PRO A 160 12.96 13.07 -8.34
N ASP A 161 12.76 14.32 -8.75
CA ASP A 161 13.72 15.42 -8.59
C ASP A 161 13.37 16.37 -7.43
N ALA A 162 12.46 15.99 -6.52
CA ALA A 162 11.99 16.85 -5.42
C ALA A 162 13.13 17.39 -4.54
N ALA A 163 14.13 16.55 -4.22
CA ALA A 163 15.29 16.97 -3.42
C ALA A 163 16.12 18.05 -4.12
N ARG A 164 16.34 17.89 -5.44
CA ARG A 164 17.04 18.89 -6.26
C ARG A 164 16.27 20.20 -6.32
N ARG A 165 14.96 20.14 -6.59
CA ARG A 165 14.09 21.33 -6.64
C ARG A 165 14.11 22.12 -5.32
N LEU A 166 14.15 21.41 -4.19
CA LEU A 166 14.29 22.05 -2.87
C LEU A 166 15.65 22.72 -2.70
N ALA A 167 16.74 22.05 -3.08
CA ALA A 167 18.08 22.62 -3.04
C ALA A 167 18.20 23.88 -3.91
N ASP A 168 17.69 23.81 -5.15
CA ASP A 168 17.67 24.93 -6.10
C ASP A 168 16.91 26.14 -5.51
N LEU A 169 15.78 25.88 -4.85
CA LEU A 169 14.99 26.92 -4.18
C LEU A 169 15.77 27.58 -3.04
N LEU A 170 16.40 26.79 -2.17
CA LEU A 170 17.19 27.32 -1.05
C LEU A 170 18.36 28.19 -1.55
N GLN A 171 19.08 27.73 -2.58
CA GLN A 171 20.17 28.51 -3.20
C GLN A 171 19.66 29.84 -3.76
N SER A 172 18.49 29.84 -4.40
CA SER A 172 17.90 31.08 -4.96
C SER A 172 17.52 32.12 -3.90
N ILE A 173 17.19 31.69 -2.68
CA ILE A 173 16.87 32.58 -1.56
C ILE A 173 18.16 33.12 -0.94
N MET A 174 19.21 32.31 -0.85
CA MET A 174 20.51 32.72 -0.30
C MET A 174 21.29 33.66 -1.21
N ALA A 175 21.01 33.65 -2.52
CA ALA A 175 21.63 34.54 -3.49
C ALA A 175 20.97 35.94 -3.57
N ARG A 176 19.98 36.22 -2.71
CA ARG A 176 19.34 37.54 -2.54
C ARG A 176 19.89 38.24 -1.31
#